data_AF-A0A168EVI5-F1
#
_entry.id   AF-A0A168EVI5-F1
#
_cell.length_a   1.000
_cell.length_b   1.000
_cell.length_c   1.000
_cell.angle_alpha   90.00
_cell.angle_beta   90.00
_cell.angle_gamma   90.00
#
_symmetry.space_group_name_H-M   'P 1'
#
loop_
_entity.id
_entity.type
_entity.pdbx_description
1 polymer ?
#
loop_
_entity_poly.entity_id
_entity_poly.type
_entity_poly.pdbx_seq_one_letter_code
_entity_poly.pdbx_strand_id
1 'polypeptide(L)'
;MEQSSSATLTIMMVALLNPTLQVLKPLCNGFVNEDAHFSLVIADITVRGLLASALQATVQIIVSYDLAVCPGQMIRLYRTISQRSPTGDSAFSINAISESVAWSGHLSLTLTMKPLTGVPILAGQSMYDAFTAHATIPYDYRKENVLVPFTVDVSMGVQIESDSGLLSRTYHPIIDTGSCGFVISAADLPDWDRTEASQYPVGWEFLSSSKILYSGRWLPKNIYFPDAEVEVQARVPILAVEIRTRCPQYNATRDKNTCPSVTGQPPPQATQMPSGIRVMGVGFGREHDGMPQGTPDKNVFINIRRIDGRRVRGRARFRSGYILNRHGVTVGLTGRNTAGMRFTELSLREEAVSPRDWAQADGCMGVDGAPCVRGPVLIDTGVSQMYMTLPLGSKAKRTHPPVLNDGSLVSVQVGLGYGDRYTAEENFTVGDRLGMDYDVVPSSVRLTLANPMRNPPHVNTGRHFLRAWEFAFDSDGGFFGLRET
;
A
#
# COMPACT_ATOMS: atom_id res chain seq x y z
N MET A 1 1.38 -7.86 39.95
CA MET A 1 1.34 -6.67 40.82
C MET A 1 1.18 -5.46 39.91
N GLU A 2 -0.05 -4.97 39.74
CA GLU A 2 -0.28 -3.69 39.07
C GLU A 2 0.17 -2.58 40.02
N GLN A 3 1.24 -1.88 39.67
CA GLN A 3 1.56 -0.61 40.31
C GLN A 3 0.81 0.49 39.55
N SER A 4 -0.20 1.09 40.18
CA SER A 4 -0.79 2.33 39.69
C SER A 4 0.13 3.48 40.08
N SER A 5 0.79 4.13 39.12
CA SER A 5 1.49 5.38 39.33
C SER A 5 0.52 6.56 39.18
N SER A 6 0.41 7.43 40.19
CA SER A 6 -0.31 8.70 40.10
C SER A 6 0.60 9.80 39.52
N ALA A 7 0.12 10.55 38.53
CA ALA A 7 0.80 11.74 38.03
C ALA A 7 0.10 13.01 38.55
N THR A 8 0.89 14.03 38.94
CA THR A 8 0.39 15.35 39.34
C THR A 8 0.41 16.30 38.15
N LEU A 9 -0.73 16.91 37.83
CA LEU A 9 -0.88 17.90 36.75
C LEU A 9 -0.81 19.31 37.34
N THR A 10 0.05 20.17 36.79
CA THR A 10 0.07 21.62 37.10
C THR A 10 -0.37 22.38 35.85
N ILE A 11 -1.42 23.20 35.96
CA ILE A 11 -1.94 24.03 34.86
C ILE A 11 -1.70 25.49 35.23
N MET A 12 -0.97 26.24 34.39
CA MET A 12 -0.92 27.71 34.46
C MET A 12 -1.85 28.28 33.38
N MET A 13 -2.72 29.23 33.74
CA MET A 13 -3.59 29.94 32.78
C MET A 13 -3.08 31.38 32.61
N VAL A 14 -2.97 31.84 31.35
CA VAL A 14 -2.65 33.24 30.99
C VAL A 14 -3.64 33.70 29.91
N ALA A 15 -4.18 34.92 30.03
CA ALA A 15 -5.18 35.48 29.12
C ALA A 15 -4.60 36.54 28.17
N LEU A 16 -4.96 36.48 26.88
CA LEU A 16 -4.74 37.51 25.85
C LEU A 16 -5.94 37.55 24.87
N LEU A 17 -6.23 38.72 24.28
CA LEU A 17 -7.43 39.02 23.47
C LEU A 17 -7.10 39.25 21.97
N ASN A 18 -7.80 38.58 21.04
CA ASN A 18 -8.16 39.09 19.68
C ASN A 18 -9.13 38.14 18.90
N PRO A 19 -9.97 38.63 17.93
CA PRO A 19 -11.18 37.93 17.49
C PRO A 19 -11.21 37.45 16.04
N THR A 20 -11.89 36.32 15.74
CA THR A 20 -12.80 36.16 14.57
C THR A 20 -13.66 34.87 14.68
N LEU A 21 -14.98 34.95 14.50
CA LEU A 21 -15.92 33.81 14.48
C LEU A 21 -17.04 34.08 13.45
N GLN A 22 -17.09 33.31 12.35
CA GLN A 22 -18.11 33.47 11.29
C GLN A 22 -18.81 32.18 10.81
N VAL A 23 -18.67 31.04 11.50
CA VAL A 23 -19.08 29.74 10.92
C VAL A 23 -20.41 29.15 11.46
N LEU A 24 -21.04 29.71 12.51
CA LEU A 24 -22.16 29.02 13.20
C LEU A 24 -23.57 29.66 13.09
N LYS A 25 -23.74 30.75 12.32
CA LYS A 25 -25.04 31.45 12.21
C LYS A 25 -26.24 30.65 11.66
N PRO A 26 -26.11 29.59 10.82
CA PRO A 26 -27.30 28.93 10.25
C PRO A 26 -28.06 28.01 11.21
N LEU A 27 -27.53 27.68 12.40
CA LEU A 27 -28.07 26.60 13.25
C LEU A 27 -28.94 27.08 14.44
N CYS A 28 -28.88 28.35 14.87
CA CYS A 28 -29.61 28.84 16.06
C CYS A 28 -30.53 30.05 15.80
N ASN A 29 -31.15 30.18 14.62
CA ASN A 29 -32.14 31.24 14.31
C ASN A 29 -31.73 32.66 14.77
N GLY A 30 -30.46 33.01 14.66
CA GLY A 30 -29.97 34.36 14.97
C GLY A 30 -29.63 34.66 16.43
N PHE A 31 -29.75 33.72 17.37
CA PHE A 31 -29.24 33.91 18.74
C PHE A 31 -27.82 33.33 18.88
N VAL A 32 -26.82 34.19 18.96
CA VAL A 32 -25.46 33.85 19.42
C VAL A 32 -25.11 34.83 20.53
N ASN A 33 -24.67 34.32 21.68
CA ASN A 33 -24.25 35.14 22.81
C ASN A 33 -22.83 35.68 22.52
N GLU A 34 -22.66 37.00 22.35
CA GLU A 34 -21.41 37.61 21.86
C GLU A 34 -20.37 37.91 22.96
N ASP A 35 -20.70 37.73 24.24
CA ASP A 35 -19.92 38.32 25.36
C ASP A 35 -19.04 37.35 26.19
N ALA A 36 -18.50 36.27 25.61
CA ALA A 36 -17.55 35.41 26.33
C ALA A 36 -16.36 34.96 25.46
N HIS A 37 -15.20 35.58 25.68
CA HIS A 37 -13.94 35.19 25.06
C HIS A 37 -12.96 34.65 26.12
N PHE A 38 -12.60 33.37 25.99
CA PHE A 38 -11.52 32.75 26.75
C PHE A 38 -10.67 31.92 25.78
N SER A 39 -9.34 32.00 25.91
CA SER A 39 -8.40 31.15 25.18
C SER A 39 -7.80 30.14 26.17
N LEU A 40 -7.87 28.85 25.83
CA LEU A 40 -7.19 27.80 26.59
C LEU A 40 -5.81 27.58 25.98
N VAL A 41 -4.76 27.98 26.70
CA VAL A 41 -3.39 27.61 26.37
C VAL A 41 -3.00 26.47 27.30
N ILE A 42 -2.87 25.25 26.77
CA ILE A 42 -2.23 24.15 27.50
C ILE A 42 -0.74 24.27 27.23
N ALA A 43 -0.03 24.98 28.12
CA ALA A 43 1.42 25.04 28.10
C ALA A 43 1.96 23.83 28.88
N ASP A 44 2.74 23.00 28.18
CA ASP A 44 3.55 21.90 28.71
C ASP A 44 2.83 20.84 29.55
N ILE A 45 2.44 19.73 28.91
CA ILE A 45 2.13 18.50 29.63
C ILE A 45 3.45 17.74 29.84
N THR A 46 3.96 17.75 31.07
CA THR A 46 5.10 16.90 31.46
C THR A 46 4.58 15.62 32.12
N VAL A 47 4.66 14.49 31.43
CA VAL A 47 4.38 13.17 32.04
C VAL A 47 5.67 12.62 32.62
N ARG A 48 5.79 12.59 33.96
CA ARG A 48 6.90 11.92 34.65
C ARG A 48 6.41 10.56 35.17
N GLY A 49 6.94 9.49 34.60
CA GLY A 49 6.72 8.13 35.07
C GLY A 49 8.00 7.31 34.94
N LEU A 50 8.21 6.35 35.85
CA LEU A 50 9.26 5.35 35.74
C LEU A 50 8.93 4.41 34.57
N LEU A 51 9.27 4.80 33.35
CA LEU A 51 9.29 3.87 32.22
C LEU A 51 10.59 3.08 32.33
N ALA A 52 10.48 1.80 32.71
CA ALA A 52 11.58 0.86 32.53
C ALA A 52 12.01 0.92 31.05
N SER A 53 13.31 1.11 30.84
CA SER A 53 13.95 1.29 29.54
C SER A 53 13.56 0.17 28.56
N ALA A 54 12.60 0.43 27.66
CA ALA A 54 12.36 -0.26 26.37
C ALA A 54 10.96 -0.01 25.76
N LEU A 55 10.00 0.61 26.47
CA LEU A 55 8.62 0.72 25.98
C LEU A 55 8.32 2.09 25.35
N GLN A 56 7.85 2.11 24.09
CA GLN A 56 7.19 3.27 23.51
C GLN A 56 5.80 3.44 24.15
N ALA A 57 5.43 4.66 24.52
CA ALA A 57 4.08 4.99 24.94
C ALA A 57 3.38 5.80 23.84
N THR A 58 2.13 5.45 23.53
CA THR A 58 1.24 6.35 22.79
C THR A 58 0.39 7.08 23.81
N VAL A 59 0.51 8.41 23.85
CA VAL A 59 -0.38 9.23 24.67
C VAL A 59 -1.52 9.72 23.78
N GLN A 60 -2.73 9.28 24.14
CA GLN A 60 -3.95 9.82 23.56
C GLN A 60 -4.53 10.85 24.53
N ILE A 61 -4.64 12.09 24.06
CA ILE A 61 -5.36 13.14 24.75
C ILE A 61 -6.71 13.26 24.08
N ILE A 62 -7.75 12.89 24.82
CA ILE A 62 -9.13 13.15 24.41
C ILE A 62 -9.54 14.44 25.09
N VAL A 63 -9.75 15.48 24.30
CA VAL A 63 -10.35 16.72 24.77
C VAL A 63 -11.82 16.65 24.40
N SER A 64 -12.67 16.63 25.42
CA SER A 64 -14.12 16.79 25.25
C SER A 64 -14.55 18.13 25.82
N TYR A 65 -15.39 18.86 25.09
CA TYR A 65 -16.04 20.06 25.60
C TYR A 65 -17.51 20.06 25.21
N ASP A 66 -18.33 20.54 26.13
CA ASP A 66 -19.75 20.75 25.91
C ASP A 66 -19.97 22.20 25.48
N LEU A 67 -20.51 22.38 24.28
CA LEU A 67 -20.86 23.70 23.75
C LEU A 67 -22.37 23.92 23.94
N ALA A 68 -22.74 24.94 24.72
CA ALA A 68 -24.11 25.41 24.77
C ALA A 68 -24.38 26.22 23.50
N VAL A 69 -24.99 25.59 22.49
CA VAL A 69 -25.14 26.21 21.16
C VAL A 69 -26.43 27.02 21.09
N CYS A 70 -27.52 26.51 21.68
CA CYS A 70 -28.76 27.26 21.88
C CYS A 70 -29.36 26.95 23.29
N PRO A 71 -30.34 27.73 23.82
CA PRO A 71 -30.93 27.49 25.13
C PRO A 71 -31.49 26.07 25.27
N GLY A 72 -31.00 25.31 26.26
CA GLY A 72 -31.43 23.93 26.51
C GLY A 72 -30.81 22.85 25.61
N GLN A 73 -29.89 23.20 24.70
CA GLN A 73 -29.15 22.23 23.87
C GLN A 73 -27.64 22.32 24.09
N MET A 74 -27.06 21.17 24.46
CA MET A 74 -25.62 20.99 24.61
C MET A 74 -25.12 20.09 23.48
N ILE A 75 -24.09 20.52 22.76
CA ILE A 75 -23.37 19.68 21.80
C ILE A 75 -22.04 19.30 22.42
N ARG A 76 -21.82 17.99 22.64
CA ARG A 76 -20.53 17.47 23.07
C ARG A 76 -19.65 17.22 21.87
N LEU A 77 -18.54 17.94 21.78
CA LEU A 77 -17.53 17.75 20.75
C LEU A 77 -16.36 16.97 21.34
N TYR A 78 -15.83 16.04 20.54
CA TYR A 78 -14.67 15.22 20.91
C TYR A 78 -13.56 15.46 19.90
N ARG A 79 -12.35 15.70 20.41
CA ARG A 79 -11.14 15.65 19.57
C ARG A 79 -10.11 14.74 20.21
N THR A 80 -9.59 13.83 19.41
CA THR A 80 -8.52 12.91 19.82
C THR A 80 -7.21 13.40 19.23
N ILE A 81 -6.22 13.63 20.08
CA ILE A 81 -4.85 13.93 19.68
C ILE A 81 -4.00 12.74 20.11
N SER A 82 -3.30 12.12 19.16
CA SER A 82 -2.43 10.97 19.42
C SER A 82 -1.00 11.33 19.08
N GLN A 83 -0.08 11.16 20.04
CA GLN A 83 1.36 11.34 19.81
C GLN A 83 2.14 10.17 20.40
N ARG A 84 3.13 9.66 19.65
CA ARG A 84 4.05 8.60 20.10
C ARG A 84 5.30 9.21 20.73
N SER A 85 5.74 8.68 21.87
CA SER A 85 7.00 9.09 22.48
C SER A 85 8.20 8.62 21.63
N PRO A 86 9.30 9.40 21.56
CA PRO A 86 10.59 8.87 21.12
C PRO A 86 11.05 7.73 22.05
N THR A 87 11.82 6.79 21.52
CA THR A 87 12.44 5.72 22.31
C THR A 87 13.57 6.28 23.18
N GLY A 88 13.51 6.02 24.48
CA GLY A 88 14.66 6.19 25.38
C GLY A 88 14.57 7.34 26.39
N ASP A 89 13.61 8.26 26.27
CA ASP A 89 13.48 9.38 27.21
C ASP A 89 12.44 9.11 28.31
N SER A 90 12.86 9.28 29.57
CA SER A 90 12.01 9.18 30.77
C SER A 90 11.09 10.40 30.98
N ALA A 91 11.14 11.37 30.07
CA ALA A 91 10.29 12.55 30.06
C ALA A 91 10.06 12.97 28.60
N PHE A 92 8.80 13.19 28.21
CA PHE A 92 8.48 13.77 26.90
C PHE A 92 7.56 14.98 27.11
N SER A 93 7.73 15.99 26.26
CA SER A 93 6.96 17.23 26.28
C SER A 93 6.07 17.30 25.04
N ILE A 94 4.80 17.64 25.22
CA ILE A 94 3.89 17.97 24.12
C ILE A 94 3.91 19.49 23.96
N ASN A 95 4.41 19.97 22.82
CA ASN A 95 4.45 21.41 22.55
C ASN A 95 3.03 21.95 22.30
N ALA A 96 2.82 23.17 22.79
CA ALA A 96 1.54 23.86 22.98
C ALA A 96 0.54 23.73 21.82
N ILE A 97 -0.73 23.54 22.20
CA ILE A 97 -1.89 23.71 21.32
C ILE A 97 -2.51 25.07 21.66
N SER A 98 -2.57 25.99 20.70
CA SER A 98 -3.32 27.24 20.85
C SER A 98 -4.59 27.17 20.02
N GLU A 99 -5.77 27.13 20.65
CA GLU A 99 -7.05 27.26 19.96
C GLU A 99 -7.97 28.26 20.69
N SER A 100 -8.71 29.02 19.90
CA SER A 100 -9.65 30.05 20.35
C SER A 100 -11.07 29.51 20.24
N VAL A 101 -11.72 29.17 21.36
CA VAL A 101 -13.11 28.70 21.37
C VAL A 101 -13.85 29.27 22.58
N ALA A 102 -15.06 29.82 22.38
CA ALA A 102 -15.90 30.35 23.45
C ALA A 102 -16.44 29.21 24.35
N TRP A 103 -16.42 29.39 25.68
CA TRP A 103 -16.71 28.32 26.64
C TRP A 103 -17.29 28.80 27.98
N SER A 104 -18.16 27.98 28.57
CA SER A 104 -18.39 27.86 30.02
C SER A 104 -18.71 26.39 30.34
N GLY A 105 -17.96 25.75 31.25
CA GLY A 105 -18.16 24.33 31.57
C GLY A 105 -17.09 23.71 32.47
N HIS A 106 -17.01 22.37 32.50
CA HIS A 106 -15.98 21.60 33.21
C HIS A 106 -15.10 20.87 32.18
N LEU A 107 -13.78 21.03 32.26
CA LEU A 107 -12.82 20.28 31.45
C LEU A 107 -12.45 18.99 32.18
N SER A 108 -12.65 17.84 31.53
CA SER A 108 -12.16 16.54 32.00
C SER A 108 -11.09 16.01 31.04
N LEU A 109 -9.87 15.84 31.52
CA LEU A 109 -8.77 15.27 30.76
C LEU A 109 -8.57 13.82 31.21
N THR A 110 -8.77 12.85 30.31
CA THR A 110 -8.52 11.43 30.62
C THR A 110 -7.26 10.98 29.89
N LEU A 111 -6.19 10.68 30.66
CA LEU A 111 -5.00 10.03 30.12
C LEU A 111 -5.20 8.51 30.18
N THR A 112 -5.22 7.85 29.02
CA THR A 112 -5.20 6.38 28.96
C THR A 112 -3.81 5.92 28.52
N MET A 113 -3.04 5.37 29.45
CA MET A 113 -1.78 4.69 29.12
C MET A 113 -2.09 3.23 28.79
N LYS A 114 -2.00 2.86 27.51
CA LYS A 114 -1.98 1.44 27.13
C LYS A 114 -0.54 0.95 27.15
N PRO A 115 -0.18 -0.06 27.95
CA PRO A 115 1.08 -0.74 27.75
C PRO A 115 1.06 -1.35 26.35
N LEU A 116 2.08 -1.07 25.54
CA LEU A 116 2.42 -1.97 24.45
C LEU A 116 2.79 -3.27 25.15
N THR A 117 1.86 -4.22 25.18
CA THR A 117 2.22 -5.61 25.44
C THR A 117 3.27 -5.93 24.39
N GLY A 118 4.49 -6.21 24.85
CA GLY A 118 5.60 -6.51 23.97
C GLY A 118 5.15 -7.61 23.03
N VAL A 119 5.04 -7.28 21.74
CA VAL A 119 5.07 -8.32 20.72
C VAL A 119 6.52 -8.81 20.80
N PRO A 120 6.77 -10.04 21.30
CA PRO A 120 8.12 -10.56 21.26
C PRO A 120 8.59 -10.52 19.81
N ILE A 121 9.91 -10.50 19.60
CA ILE A 121 10.50 -10.81 18.30
C ILE A 121 9.98 -12.21 17.93
N LEU A 122 8.85 -12.27 17.25
CA LEU A 122 8.29 -13.49 16.72
C LEU A 122 9.16 -13.77 15.50
N ALA A 123 10.18 -14.60 15.69
CA ALA A 123 10.69 -15.41 14.59
C ALA A 123 9.47 -15.92 13.81
N GLY A 124 9.40 -15.67 12.50
CA GLY A 124 8.18 -15.79 11.68
C GLY A 124 7.36 -17.08 11.87
N GLN A 125 7.95 -18.17 12.37
CA GLN A 125 7.22 -19.37 12.83
C GLN A 125 6.07 -19.06 13.78
N SER A 126 6.33 -18.25 14.81
CA SER A 126 5.37 -17.69 15.79
C SER A 126 3.96 -17.43 15.29
N MET A 127 3.92 -16.56 14.29
CA MET A 127 2.71 -15.89 13.83
C MET A 127 1.84 -16.81 12.98
N TYR A 128 2.46 -17.78 12.29
CA TYR A 128 1.78 -18.56 11.25
C TYR A 128 1.61 -20.04 11.59
N ASP A 129 2.05 -20.51 12.77
CA ASP A 129 1.97 -21.92 13.18
C ASP A 129 0.55 -22.49 13.22
N ALA A 130 -0.47 -21.64 13.42
CA ALA A 130 -1.87 -22.06 13.42
C ALA A 130 -2.42 -22.37 12.01
N PHE A 131 -1.74 -21.90 10.95
CA PHE A 131 -2.18 -22.03 9.58
C PHE A 131 -1.45 -23.16 8.87
N THR A 132 -2.21 -23.95 8.10
CA THR A 132 -1.70 -25.19 7.49
C THR A 132 -2.10 -25.35 6.02
N ALA A 133 -3.18 -24.68 5.59
CA ALA A 133 -3.63 -24.74 4.22
C ALA A 133 -2.81 -23.80 3.33
N HIS A 134 -2.19 -24.35 2.29
CA HIS A 134 -1.46 -23.63 1.27
C HIS A 134 -1.43 -24.44 -0.04
N ALA A 135 -1.07 -23.81 -1.14
CA ALA A 135 -0.79 -24.46 -2.42
C ALA A 135 0.23 -23.66 -3.23
N THR A 136 1.05 -24.34 -4.01
CA THR A 136 2.02 -23.72 -4.91
C THR A 136 1.49 -23.74 -6.34
N ILE A 137 1.60 -22.60 -7.00
CA ILE A 137 1.26 -22.39 -8.41
C ILE A 137 2.59 -22.06 -9.13
N PRO A 138 3.11 -22.95 -9.99
CA PRO A 138 4.37 -22.70 -10.68
C PRO A 138 4.21 -21.63 -11.76
N TYR A 139 5.31 -20.99 -12.13
CA TYR A 139 5.36 -20.20 -13.35
C TYR A 139 5.38 -21.07 -14.60
N ASP A 140 4.96 -20.48 -15.72
CA ASP A 140 5.19 -21.05 -17.03
C ASP A 140 6.69 -21.26 -17.26
N TYR A 141 7.02 -22.38 -17.88
CA TYR A 141 8.38 -22.64 -18.31
C TYR A 141 8.81 -21.61 -19.36
N ARG A 142 9.81 -20.80 -19.03
CA ARG A 142 10.51 -19.91 -19.94
C ARG A 142 12.00 -20.18 -19.82
N LYS A 143 12.65 -20.54 -20.94
CA LYS A 143 14.06 -20.93 -20.95
C LYS A 143 14.95 -19.85 -20.32
N GLU A 144 14.63 -18.58 -20.58
CA GLU A 144 15.34 -17.43 -20.02
C GLU A 144 15.23 -17.39 -18.50
N ASN A 145 14.02 -17.56 -17.94
CA ASN A 145 13.79 -17.53 -16.49
C ASN A 145 14.29 -18.79 -15.78
N VAL A 146 14.45 -19.91 -16.49
CA VAL A 146 15.05 -21.14 -15.96
C VAL A 146 16.57 -21.00 -15.83
N LEU A 147 17.20 -20.31 -16.79
CA LEU A 147 18.64 -20.04 -16.75
C LEU A 147 18.96 -18.96 -15.71
N VAL A 148 18.22 -17.84 -15.76
CA VAL A 148 18.31 -16.77 -14.77
C VAL A 148 16.90 -16.25 -14.46
N PRO A 149 16.40 -16.45 -13.23
CA PRO A 149 15.08 -15.98 -12.83
C PRO A 149 14.83 -14.51 -13.15
N PHE A 150 13.57 -14.19 -13.49
CA PHE A 150 13.11 -12.82 -13.74
C PHE A 150 13.84 -12.06 -14.87
N THR A 151 14.48 -12.77 -15.80
CA THR A 151 15.06 -12.17 -17.02
C THR A 151 13.97 -11.61 -17.93
N VAL A 152 12.89 -12.35 -18.08
CA VAL A 152 11.67 -11.92 -18.77
C VAL A 152 10.49 -11.94 -17.81
N ASP A 153 9.38 -11.32 -18.21
CA ASP A 153 8.15 -11.34 -17.41
C ASP A 153 7.78 -12.78 -17.03
N VAL A 154 7.39 -12.97 -15.77
CA VAL A 154 6.87 -14.25 -15.29
C VAL A 154 5.37 -14.34 -15.58
N SER A 155 4.92 -15.51 -16.00
CA SER A 155 3.51 -15.81 -16.28
C SER A 155 3.14 -17.15 -15.67
N MET A 156 1.85 -17.47 -15.61
CA MET A 156 1.35 -18.77 -15.16
C MET A 156 0.07 -19.13 -15.91
N GLY A 157 -0.22 -20.42 -16.03
CA GLY A 157 -1.48 -20.89 -16.58
C GLY A 157 -2.68 -20.51 -15.70
N VAL A 158 -3.71 -19.96 -16.33
CA VAL A 158 -5.03 -19.74 -15.70
C VAL A 158 -6.18 -20.08 -16.63
N GLN A 159 -7.24 -20.62 -16.05
CA GLN A 159 -8.51 -20.84 -16.71
C GLN A 159 -9.60 -19.99 -16.05
N ILE A 160 -10.47 -19.43 -16.87
CA ILE A 160 -11.58 -18.59 -16.43
C ILE A 160 -12.86 -19.39 -16.67
N GLU A 161 -13.62 -19.60 -15.61
CA GLU A 161 -14.94 -20.22 -15.70
C GLU A 161 -15.93 -19.20 -16.27
N SER A 162 -16.62 -19.59 -17.31
CA SER A 162 -17.70 -18.80 -17.88
C SER A 162 -18.99 -18.94 -17.07
N ASP A 163 -20.00 -18.13 -17.40
CA ASP A 163 -21.27 -18.13 -16.65
C ASP A 163 -22.08 -19.42 -16.89
N SER A 164 -21.78 -20.14 -17.98
CA SER A 164 -22.31 -21.49 -18.25
C SER A 164 -21.58 -22.61 -17.49
N GLY A 165 -20.53 -22.28 -16.74
CA GLY A 165 -19.72 -23.24 -15.98
C GLY A 165 -18.63 -23.93 -16.81
N LEU A 166 -18.43 -23.53 -18.07
CA LEU A 166 -17.35 -24.05 -18.91
C LEU A 166 -16.04 -23.36 -18.58
N LEU A 167 -14.96 -24.13 -18.51
CA LEU A 167 -13.62 -23.58 -18.37
C LEU A 167 -13.12 -23.10 -19.74
N SER A 168 -12.55 -21.90 -19.77
CA SER A 168 -11.85 -21.39 -20.93
C SER A 168 -10.65 -22.27 -21.30
N ARG A 169 -10.07 -22.00 -22.48
CA ARG A 169 -8.67 -22.35 -22.73
C ARG A 169 -7.76 -21.78 -21.64
N THR A 170 -6.57 -22.34 -21.47
CA THR A 170 -5.55 -21.77 -20.59
C THR A 170 -5.01 -20.47 -21.18
N TYR A 171 -5.06 -19.40 -20.38
CA TYR A 171 -4.37 -18.14 -20.64
C TYR A 171 -3.09 -18.09 -19.82
N HIS A 172 -2.15 -17.27 -20.28
CA HIS A 172 -0.85 -17.08 -19.63
C HIS A 172 -0.62 -15.58 -19.39
N PRO A 173 -1.35 -14.95 -18.46
CA PRO A 173 -1.13 -13.54 -18.12
C PRO A 173 0.25 -13.37 -17.48
N ILE A 174 0.87 -12.23 -17.73
CA ILE A 174 2.03 -11.82 -16.92
C ILE A 174 1.56 -11.55 -15.50
N ILE A 175 2.38 -11.92 -14.51
CA ILE A 175 2.16 -11.56 -13.11
C ILE A 175 2.82 -10.22 -12.87
N ASP A 176 2.04 -9.26 -12.36
CA ASP A 176 2.47 -7.88 -12.17
C ASP A 176 2.20 -7.43 -10.73
N THR A 177 3.24 -7.33 -9.92
CA THR A 177 3.15 -6.77 -8.55
C THR A 177 3.09 -5.23 -8.55
N GLY A 178 3.38 -4.59 -9.68
CA GLY A 178 3.25 -3.15 -9.91
C GLY A 178 1.82 -2.68 -10.20
N SER A 179 0.86 -3.60 -10.37
CA SER A 179 -0.57 -3.31 -10.54
C SER A 179 -1.45 -4.22 -9.67
N CYS A 180 -2.76 -3.95 -9.62
CA CYS A 180 -3.71 -4.78 -8.88
C CYS A 180 -5.01 -4.95 -9.67
N GLY A 181 -5.36 -6.21 -9.96
CA GLY A 181 -6.52 -6.59 -10.77
C GLY A 181 -6.14 -7.51 -11.92
N PHE A 182 -7.01 -8.46 -12.26
CA PHE A 182 -6.82 -9.29 -13.46
C PHE A 182 -7.48 -8.61 -14.65
N VAL A 183 -6.65 -8.06 -15.54
CA VAL A 183 -7.05 -7.39 -16.78
C VAL A 183 -6.92 -8.35 -17.95
N ILE A 184 -8.00 -8.52 -18.71
CA ILE A 184 -8.03 -9.35 -19.90
C ILE A 184 -8.86 -8.72 -21.02
N SER A 185 -8.44 -8.91 -22.27
CA SER A 185 -9.22 -8.53 -23.44
C SER A 185 -10.63 -9.15 -23.39
N ALA A 186 -11.68 -8.31 -23.50
CA ALA A 186 -13.05 -8.80 -23.61
C ALA A 186 -13.23 -9.73 -24.83
N ALA A 187 -12.54 -9.43 -25.94
CA ALA A 187 -12.52 -10.24 -27.15
C ALA A 187 -11.91 -11.64 -26.97
N ASP A 188 -11.16 -11.88 -25.90
CA ASP A 188 -10.50 -13.15 -25.63
C ASP A 188 -11.34 -14.08 -24.74
N LEU A 189 -12.41 -13.58 -24.09
CA LEU A 189 -13.24 -14.35 -23.15
C LEU A 189 -14.21 -15.28 -23.89
N PRO A 190 -14.40 -16.53 -23.43
CA PRO A 190 -15.15 -17.56 -24.17
C PRO A 190 -16.64 -17.24 -24.37
N ASP A 191 -17.25 -16.52 -23.43
CA ASP A 191 -18.68 -16.18 -23.42
C ASP A 191 -18.88 -14.67 -23.22
N TRP A 192 -18.09 -13.82 -23.90
CA TRP A 192 -18.29 -12.38 -23.79
C TRP A 192 -19.59 -11.92 -24.47
N ASP A 193 -20.50 -11.37 -23.69
CA ASP A 193 -21.67 -10.66 -24.17
C ASP A 193 -21.72 -9.23 -23.62
N ARG A 194 -21.90 -8.24 -24.50
CA ARG A 194 -21.93 -6.83 -24.13
C ARG A 194 -23.18 -6.47 -23.31
N THR A 195 -24.32 -7.11 -23.59
CA THR A 195 -25.58 -6.80 -22.92
C THR A 195 -25.51 -7.25 -21.46
N GLU A 196 -25.03 -8.47 -21.22
CA GLU A 196 -24.76 -8.99 -19.88
C GLU A 196 -23.68 -8.17 -19.17
N ALA A 197 -22.55 -7.93 -19.83
CA ALA A 197 -21.45 -7.17 -19.24
C ALA A 197 -21.86 -5.75 -18.79
N SER A 198 -22.85 -5.15 -19.45
CA SER A 198 -23.35 -3.80 -19.12
C SER A 198 -23.98 -3.70 -17.72
N GLN A 199 -24.39 -4.83 -17.13
CA GLN A 199 -24.94 -4.91 -15.78
C GLN A 199 -23.88 -4.75 -14.68
N TYR A 200 -22.61 -4.94 -15.04
CA TYR A 200 -21.49 -4.85 -14.11
C TYR A 200 -20.86 -3.45 -14.09
N PRO A 201 -20.15 -3.08 -13.00
CA PRO A 201 -19.54 -1.76 -12.88
C PRO A 201 -18.56 -1.45 -14.01
N VAL A 202 -18.55 -0.19 -14.46
CA VAL A 202 -17.51 0.34 -15.36
C VAL A 202 -16.15 0.22 -14.67
N GLY A 203 -15.18 -0.30 -15.40
CA GLY A 203 -13.82 -0.50 -14.95
C GLY A 203 -12.79 0.22 -15.80
N TRP A 204 -11.71 0.67 -15.18
CA TRP A 204 -10.52 1.14 -15.90
C TRP A 204 -9.23 0.97 -15.09
N GLU A 205 -8.12 0.86 -15.81
CA GLU A 205 -6.77 0.89 -15.27
C GLU A 205 -5.87 1.70 -16.20
N PHE A 206 -5.14 2.67 -15.64
CA PHE A 206 -4.11 3.41 -16.35
C PHE A 206 -2.72 2.92 -15.94
N LEU A 207 -1.96 2.44 -16.92
CA LEU A 207 -0.58 2.02 -16.72
C LEU A 207 0.36 3.22 -16.92
N SER A 208 0.81 3.80 -15.82
CA SER A 208 1.60 5.04 -15.81
C SER A 208 2.93 4.93 -16.56
N SER A 209 3.52 3.73 -16.62
CA SER A 209 4.76 3.43 -17.34
C SER A 209 4.61 3.46 -18.86
N SER A 210 3.54 2.85 -19.40
CA SER A 210 3.28 2.71 -20.84
C SER A 210 2.36 3.81 -21.39
N LYS A 211 1.74 4.61 -20.51
CA LYS A 211 0.72 5.61 -20.84
C LYS A 211 -0.47 5.00 -21.58
N ILE A 212 -0.90 3.82 -21.16
CA ILE A 212 -2.06 3.12 -21.72
C ILE A 212 -3.20 3.16 -20.71
N LEU A 213 -4.39 3.50 -21.18
CA LEU A 213 -5.64 3.38 -20.44
C LEU A 213 -6.42 2.17 -20.98
N TYR A 214 -6.73 1.23 -20.10
CA TYR A 214 -7.68 0.16 -20.35
C TYR A 214 -9.03 0.54 -19.74
N SER A 215 -10.10 0.36 -20.51
CA SER A 215 -11.47 0.64 -20.06
C SER A 215 -12.40 -0.51 -20.46
N GLY A 216 -13.37 -0.82 -19.61
CA GLY A 216 -14.34 -1.89 -19.84
C GLY A 216 -15.24 -2.14 -18.63
N ARG A 217 -15.42 -3.40 -18.25
CA ARG A 217 -16.33 -3.83 -17.18
C ARG A 217 -15.67 -4.81 -16.21
N TRP A 218 -15.96 -4.67 -14.92
CA TRP A 218 -15.49 -5.58 -13.87
C TRP A 218 -16.43 -6.79 -13.73
N LEU A 219 -16.07 -7.93 -14.33
CA LEU A 219 -16.88 -9.15 -14.33
C LEU A 219 -16.45 -10.11 -13.20
N PRO A 220 -17.33 -10.54 -12.29
CA PRO A 220 -17.00 -11.54 -11.30
C PRO A 220 -16.77 -12.90 -11.97
N LYS A 221 -15.57 -13.47 -11.82
CA LYS A 221 -15.22 -14.77 -12.39
C LYS A 221 -14.55 -15.68 -11.38
N ASN A 222 -14.76 -16.99 -11.56
CA ASN A 222 -13.95 -17.99 -10.89
C ASN A 222 -12.71 -18.25 -11.75
N ILE A 223 -11.54 -18.22 -11.12
CA ILE A 223 -10.23 -18.39 -11.77
C ILE A 223 -9.61 -19.67 -11.22
N TYR A 224 -9.16 -20.54 -12.11
CA TYR A 224 -8.51 -21.80 -11.79
C TYR A 224 -7.05 -21.76 -12.25
N PHE A 225 -6.17 -22.41 -11.49
CA PHE A 225 -4.75 -22.52 -11.80
C PHE A 225 -4.45 -23.97 -12.20
N PRO A 226 -4.51 -24.33 -13.49
CA PRO A 226 -4.42 -25.72 -13.95
C PRO A 226 -3.06 -26.37 -13.66
N ASP A 227 -1.99 -25.58 -13.53
CA ASP A 227 -0.63 -26.07 -13.31
C ASP A 227 -0.26 -26.17 -11.81
N ALA A 228 -1.17 -25.80 -10.92
CA ALA A 228 -0.96 -25.93 -9.47
C ALA A 228 -0.88 -27.41 -9.05
N GLU A 229 -0.11 -27.70 -7.99
CA GLU A 229 0.06 -29.08 -7.49
C GLU A 229 -1.26 -29.74 -7.03
N VAL A 230 -2.23 -28.90 -6.65
CA VAL A 230 -3.59 -29.27 -6.28
C VAL A 230 -4.54 -28.26 -6.90
N GLU A 231 -5.83 -28.58 -6.97
CA GLU A 231 -6.83 -27.61 -7.43
C GLU A 231 -6.75 -26.32 -6.61
N VAL A 232 -6.50 -25.19 -7.27
CA VAL A 232 -6.60 -23.86 -6.65
C VAL A 232 -7.63 -23.05 -7.42
N GLN A 233 -8.60 -22.49 -6.68
CA GLN A 233 -9.66 -21.66 -7.23
C GLN A 233 -9.71 -20.31 -6.50
N ALA A 234 -9.63 -19.21 -7.24
CA ALA A 234 -9.92 -17.85 -6.78
C ALA A 234 -11.29 -17.38 -7.29
N ARG A 235 -11.86 -16.36 -6.64
CA ARG A 235 -13.02 -15.63 -7.17
C ARG A 235 -12.82 -14.14 -7.02
N VAL A 236 -12.69 -13.45 -8.14
CA VAL A 236 -12.44 -12.00 -8.21
C VAL A 236 -13.21 -11.36 -9.36
N PRO A 237 -13.49 -10.06 -9.30
CA PRO A 237 -13.81 -9.28 -10.50
C PRO A 237 -12.57 -9.17 -11.40
N ILE A 238 -12.72 -9.49 -12.68
CA ILE A 238 -11.71 -9.27 -13.73
C ILE A 238 -12.11 -8.07 -14.59
N LEU A 239 -11.16 -7.27 -15.06
CA LEU A 239 -11.42 -6.18 -16.00
C LEU A 239 -11.44 -6.75 -17.42
N ALA A 240 -12.65 -6.92 -17.96
CA ALA A 240 -12.83 -7.24 -19.36
C ALA A 240 -12.67 -5.97 -20.20
N VAL A 241 -11.54 -5.82 -20.87
CA VAL A 241 -11.15 -4.61 -21.60
C VAL A 241 -11.90 -4.54 -22.93
N GLU A 242 -12.73 -3.51 -23.06
CA GLU A 242 -13.45 -3.17 -24.29
C GLU A 242 -12.70 -2.12 -25.11
N ILE A 243 -11.91 -1.25 -24.47
CA ILE A 243 -11.19 -0.17 -25.12
C ILE A 243 -9.77 -0.08 -24.55
N ARG A 244 -8.79 -0.03 -25.45
CA ARG A 244 -7.39 0.32 -25.14
C ARG A 244 -7.06 1.65 -25.76
N THR A 245 -6.60 2.61 -24.98
CA THR A 245 -6.28 3.97 -25.47
C THR A 245 -4.87 4.38 -25.08
N ARG A 246 -4.10 4.95 -26.02
CA ARG A 246 -2.85 5.64 -25.66
C ARG A 246 -3.18 7.00 -25.05
N CYS A 247 -2.75 7.21 -23.81
CA CYS A 247 -3.18 8.29 -22.93
C CYS A 247 -2.02 9.07 -22.28
N PRO A 248 -1.19 9.82 -23.05
CA PRO A 248 0.00 10.49 -22.50
C PRO A 248 -0.32 11.59 -21.48
N GLN A 249 -1.51 12.19 -21.58
CA GLN A 249 -1.95 13.34 -20.79
C GLN A 249 -2.85 12.95 -19.61
N TYR A 250 -2.97 11.65 -19.32
CA TYR A 250 -3.80 11.16 -18.24
C TYR A 250 -3.34 11.69 -16.88
N ASN A 251 -4.29 12.17 -16.09
CA ASN A 251 -4.10 12.58 -14.72
C ASN A 251 -4.89 11.65 -13.79
N ALA A 252 -4.18 10.83 -13.02
CA ALA A 252 -4.75 9.84 -12.11
C ALA A 252 -5.68 10.39 -11.03
N THR A 253 -5.60 11.68 -10.70
CA THR A 253 -6.44 12.29 -9.65
C THR A 253 -7.77 12.83 -10.18
N ARG A 254 -7.94 12.96 -11.50
CA ARG A 254 -9.11 13.60 -12.11
C ARG A 254 -9.73 12.77 -13.22
N ASP A 255 -8.90 12.17 -14.06
CA ASP A 255 -9.35 11.45 -15.24
C ASP A 255 -9.84 10.05 -14.83
N LYS A 256 -10.78 9.48 -15.59
CA LYS A 256 -11.45 8.22 -15.25
C LYS A 256 -11.21 7.17 -16.34
N ASN A 257 -12.28 6.59 -16.88
CA ASN A 257 -12.26 5.59 -17.93
C ASN A 257 -12.10 6.17 -19.35
N THR A 258 -11.83 7.47 -19.49
CA THR A 258 -11.61 8.14 -20.77
C THR A 258 -10.37 9.03 -20.70
N CYS A 259 -9.66 9.10 -21.83
CA CYS A 259 -8.54 10.01 -21.97
C CYS A 259 -9.03 11.45 -22.13
N PRO A 260 -8.34 12.43 -21.51
CA PRO A 260 -8.69 13.83 -21.69
C PRO A 260 -8.45 14.26 -23.15
N SER A 261 -9.40 15.01 -23.69
CA SER A 261 -9.21 15.74 -24.95
C SER A 261 -8.41 17.01 -24.68
N VAL A 262 -7.33 17.22 -25.43
CA VAL A 262 -6.48 18.42 -25.30
C VAL A 262 -6.65 19.28 -26.56
N THR A 263 -7.04 20.54 -26.38
CA THR A 263 -7.20 21.50 -27.48
C THR A 263 -5.92 21.61 -28.30
N GLY A 264 -6.04 21.48 -29.63
CA GLY A 264 -4.88 21.55 -30.54
C GLY A 264 -4.03 20.28 -30.61
N GLN A 265 -4.47 19.17 -30.00
CA GLN A 265 -3.85 17.85 -30.15
C GLN A 265 -4.82 16.89 -30.86
N PRO A 266 -4.31 15.91 -31.61
CA PRO A 266 -5.14 14.88 -32.21
C PRO A 266 -5.88 14.07 -31.12
N PRO A 267 -7.06 13.51 -31.43
CA PRO A 267 -7.80 12.70 -30.48
C PRO A 267 -6.98 11.48 -30.03
N PRO A 268 -7.16 11.00 -28.79
CA PRO A 268 -6.48 9.81 -28.30
C PRO A 268 -6.71 8.60 -29.22
N GLN A 269 -5.65 7.88 -29.55
CA GLN A 269 -5.74 6.68 -30.37
C GLN A 269 -6.32 5.53 -29.53
N ALA A 270 -7.56 5.16 -29.84
CA ALA A 270 -8.30 4.10 -29.17
C ALA A 270 -8.47 2.89 -30.09
N THR A 271 -8.21 1.69 -29.56
CA THR A 271 -8.52 0.41 -30.17
C THR A 271 -9.76 -0.17 -29.48
N GLN A 272 -10.80 -0.42 -30.26
CA GLN A 272 -12.03 -1.07 -29.81
C GLN A 272 -11.84 -2.60 -29.81
N MET A 273 -12.39 -3.26 -28.79
CA MET A 273 -12.32 -4.72 -28.59
C MET A 273 -10.91 -5.28 -28.86
N PRO A 274 -9.87 -4.76 -28.20
CA PRO A 274 -8.52 -5.24 -28.40
C PRO A 274 -8.43 -6.73 -28.01
N SER A 275 -7.63 -7.51 -28.71
CA SER A 275 -7.27 -8.88 -28.33
C SER A 275 -5.89 -8.95 -27.65
N GLY A 276 -5.62 -10.05 -26.94
CA GLY A 276 -4.29 -10.35 -26.41
C GLY A 276 -3.83 -9.57 -25.18
N ILE A 277 -4.68 -8.74 -24.55
CA ILE A 277 -4.36 -8.11 -23.25
C ILE A 277 -4.54 -9.16 -22.16
N ARG A 278 -3.50 -9.44 -21.37
CA ARG A 278 -3.50 -10.43 -20.29
C ARG A 278 -2.49 -10.03 -19.21
N VAL A 279 -2.96 -9.32 -18.19
CA VAL A 279 -2.13 -8.87 -17.05
C VAL A 279 -2.83 -9.25 -15.77
N MET A 280 -2.12 -9.96 -14.90
CA MET A 280 -2.60 -10.34 -13.58
C MET A 280 -1.88 -9.50 -12.53
N GLY A 281 -2.48 -8.35 -12.24
CA GLY A 281 -2.07 -7.45 -11.18
C GLY A 281 -2.32 -8.05 -9.80
N VAL A 282 -1.25 -8.25 -9.03
CA VAL A 282 -1.27 -8.89 -7.70
C VAL A 282 -0.59 -8.06 -6.62
N GLY A 283 -0.24 -6.83 -6.94
CA GLY A 283 0.23 -5.83 -5.98
C GLY A 283 -0.84 -5.40 -4.98
N PHE A 284 -0.43 -4.50 -4.09
CA PHE A 284 -1.27 -3.85 -3.09
C PHE A 284 -0.86 -2.37 -2.95
N GLY A 285 -1.79 -1.53 -2.50
CA GLY A 285 -1.59 -0.10 -2.31
C GLY A 285 -1.24 0.67 -3.59
N ARG A 286 -1.83 0.29 -4.72
CA ARG A 286 -1.54 0.83 -6.06
C ARG A 286 -2.56 1.85 -6.56
N GLU A 287 -3.65 2.04 -5.83
CA GLU A 287 -4.82 2.77 -6.31
C GLU A 287 -4.57 4.25 -6.56
N HIS A 288 -3.54 4.82 -5.92
CA HIS A 288 -3.11 6.21 -6.14
C HIS A 288 -2.38 6.42 -7.49
N ASP A 289 -1.94 5.36 -8.17
CA ASP A 289 -1.13 5.43 -9.40
C ASP A 289 -1.94 5.04 -10.65
N GLY A 290 -3.08 5.70 -10.85
CA GLY A 290 -3.90 5.55 -12.06
C GLY A 290 -4.76 4.30 -12.13
N MET A 291 -4.80 3.51 -11.05
CA MET A 291 -5.64 2.32 -10.93
C MET A 291 -6.56 2.41 -9.70
N PRO A 292 -7.42 3.45 -9.59
CA PRO A 292 -8.21 3.73 -8.39
C PRO A 292 -9.18 2.59 -8.00
N GLN A 293 -9.42 1.64 -8.90
CA GLN A 293 -10.28 0.48 -8.68
C GLN A 293 -9.50 -0.81 -8.39
N GLY A 294 -8.16 -0.77 -8.38
CA GLY A 294 -7.26 -1.90 -8.11
C GLY A 294 -7.23 -2.30 -6.64
N THR A 295 -8.39 -2.63 -6.08
CA THR A 295 -8.62 -2.88 -4.66
C THR A 295 -8.41 -4.35 -4.27
N PRO A 296 -8.23 -4.67 -2.97
CA PRO A 296 -7.92 -6.03 -2.51
C PRO A 296 -8.91 -7.13 -2.92
N ASP A 297 -10.16 -6.82 -3.29
CA ASP A 297 -11.12 -7.81 -3.82
C ASP A 297 -10.78 -8.32 -5.23
N LYS A 298 -9.87 -7.66 -5.95
CA LYS A 298 -9.48 -7.98 -7.33
C LYS A 298 -8.14 -8.70 -7.46
N ASN A 299 -7.36 -8.72 -6.39
CA ASN A 299 -6.13 -9.47 -6.32
C ASN A 299 -6.43 -10.98 -6.21
N VAL A 300 -6.04 -11.76 -7.22
CA VAL A 300 -6.38 -13.18 -7.32
C VAL A 300 -5.81 -14.01 -6.17
N PHE A 301 -4.59 -13.72 -5.70
CA PHE A 301 -3.87 -14.56 -4.75
C PHE A 301 -4.35 -14.41 -3.31
N ILE A 302 -5.05 -13.33 -2.99
CA ILE A 302 -5.63 -13.10 -1.65
C ILE A 302 -7.15 -13.34 -1.62
N ASN A 303 -7.74 -13.78 -2.74
CA ASN A 303 -9.15 -14.13 -2.84
C ASN A 303 -9.37 -15.60 -3.23
N ILE A 304 -8.46 -16.48 -2.77
CA ILE A 304 -8.60 -17.93 -2.89
C ILE A 304 -9.86 -18.40 -2.16
N ARG A 305 -10.65 -19.22 -2.85
CA ARG A 305 -11.88 -19.83 -2.35
C ARG A 305 -11.68 -21.30 -2.04
N ARG A 306 -10.94 -22.03 -2.88
CA ARG A 306 -10.67 -23.45 -2.68
C ARG A 306 -9.20 -23.80 -2.89
N ILE A 307 -8.76 -24.76 -2.10
CA ILE A 307 -7.52 -25.51 -2.28
C ILE A 307 -7.88 -26.99 -2.13
N ASP A 308 -7.52 -27.81 -3.11
CA ASP A 308 -7.79 -29.26 -3.12
C ASP A 308 -9.28 -29.58 -2.92
N GLY A 309 -10.15 -28.91 -3.68
CA GLY A 309 -11.62 -29.04 -3.58
C GLY A 309 -12.23 -28.46 -2.30
N ARG A 310 -11.44 -28.10 -1.29
CA ARG A 310 -11.91 -27.66 0.03
C ARG A 310 -11.99 -26.14 0.09
N ARG A 311 -13.12 -25.62 0.59
CA ARG A 311 -13.26 -24.19 0.87
C ARG A 311 -12.23 -23.75 1.92
N VAL A 312 -11.46 -22.70 1.67
CA VAL A 312 -10.44 -22.19 2.60
C VAL A 312 -10.78 -20.83 3.22
N ARG A 313 -11.51 -19.98 2.49
CA ARG A 313 -11.87 -18.63 2.98
C ARG A 313 -12.71 -18.69 4.26
N GLY A 314 -12.30 -17.90 5.25
CA GLY A 314 -12.97 -17.80 6.56
C GLY A 314 -12.70 -19.00 7.48
N ARG A 315 -11.77 -19.90 7.13
CA ARG A 315 -11.36 -21.01 8.01
C ARG A 315 -10.16 -20.63 8.87
N ALA A 316 -10.19 -21.04 10.13
CA ALA A 316 -9.12 -20.76 11.10
C ALA A 316 -7.72 -21.24 10.69
N ARG A 317 -7.62 -22.21 9.75
CA ARG A 317 -6.35 -22.81 9.30
C ARG A 317 -5.80 -22.21 8.00
N PHE A 318 -6.43 -21.17 7.47
CA PHE A 318 -6.00 -20.49 6.25
C PHE A 318 -5.77 -19.01 6.54
N ARG A 319 -4.61 -18.52 6.13
CA ARG A 319 -4.22 -17.10 6.20
C ARG A 319 -4.12 -16.56 4.79
N SER A 320 -4.95 -15.58 4.45
CA SER A 320 -5.00 -15.01 3.11
C SER A 320 -3.75 -14.18 2.86
N GLY A 321 -2.93 -14.65 1.93
CA GLY A 321 -1.65 -14.06 1.60
C GLY A 321 -0.93 -14.97 0.63
N TYR A 322 0.21 -14.50 0.12
CA TYR A 322 1.00 -15.28 -0.81
C TYR A 322 2.50 -14.99 -0.65
N ILE A 323 3.31 -15.96 -1.08
CA ILE A 323 4.76 -15.85 -1.22
C ILE A 323 5.08 -15.91 -2.71
N LEU A 324 5.89 -14.99 -3.20
CA LEU A 324 6.39 -14.97 -4.57
C LEU A 324 7.90 -15.20 -4.57
N ASN A 325 8.36 -16.18 -5.34
CA ASN A 325 9.78 -16.50 -5.50
C ASN A 325 10.11 -16.93 -6.94
N ARG A 326 11.36 -17.32 -7.21
CA ARG A 326 11.82 -17.71 -8.55
C ARG A 326 11.11 -18.91 -9.18
N HIS A 327 10.38 -19.71 -8.40
CA HIS A 327 9.71 -20.92 -8.89
C HIS A 327 8.20 -20.71 -9.15
N GLY A 328 7.59 -19.75 -8.48
CA GLY A 328 6.16 -19.48 -8.62
C GLY A 328 5.59 -18.73 -7.42
N VAL A 329 4.30 -18.97 -7.17
CA VAL A 329 3.54 -18.33 -6.10
C VAL A 329 2.96 -19.38 -5.17
N THR A 330 3.24 -19.27 -3.87
CA THR A 330 2.56 -20.05 -2.83
C THR A 330 1.42 -19.23 -2.26
N VAL A 331 0.17 -19.68 -2.39
CA VAL A 331 -1.00 -19.05 -1.76
C VAL A 331 -1.30 -19.72 -0.42
N GLY A 332 -1.65 -18.93 0.59
CA GLY A 332 -1.83 -19.39 1.97
C GLY A 332 -0.52 -19.35 2.76
N LEU A 333 -0.47 -18.51 3.79
CA LEU A 333 0.69 -18.38 4.66
C LEU A 333 0.63 -19.40 5.80
N THR A 334 1.74 -20.08 6.09
CA THR A 334 1.88 -21.11 7.13
C THR A 334 3.20 -20.96 7.85
N GLY A 335 3.32 -21.43 9.10
CA GLY A 335 4.57 -21.37 9.85
C GLY A 335 5.75 -22.05 9.14
N ARG A 336 5.48 -23.05 8.29
CA ARG A 336 6.50 -23.74 7.48
C ARG A 336 7.01 -22.86 6.34
N ASN A 337 6.12 -22.27 5.54
CA ASN A 337 6.53 -21.53 4.34
C ASN A 337 7.02 -20.11 4.64
N THR A 338 6.66 -19.54 5.80
CA THR A 338 7.18 -18.24 6.27
C THR A 338 8.39 -18.35 7.19
N ALA A 339 8.90 -19.56 7.44
CA ALA A 339 10.05 -19.77 8.32
C ALA A 339 11.28 -18.99 7.82
N GLY A 340 11.90 -18.22 8.72
CA GLY A 340 13.09 -17.42 8.39
C GLY A 340 12.81 -16.10 7.65
N MET A 341 11.56 -15.79 7.30
CA MET A 341 11.21 -14.47 6.77
C MET A 341 11.22 -13.41 7.87
N ARG A 342 11.69 -12.23 7.50
CA ARG A 342 11.60 -11.01 8.32
C ARG A 342 10.39 -10.21 7.85
N PHE A 343 9.50 -9.83 8.76
CA PHE A 343 8.28 -9.10 8.44
C PHE A 343 8.34 -7.66 8.94
N THR A 344 7.84 -6.74 8.10
CA THR A 344 7.46 -5.38 8.50
C THR A 344 5.94 -5.27 8.53
N GLU A 345 5.42 -4.51 9.49
CA GLU A 345 4.01 -4.12 9.50
C GLU A 345 3.76 -3.08 8.40
N LEU A 346 2.59 -3.15 7.79
CA LEU A 346 2.10 -2.21 6.79
C LEU A 346 1.06 -1.29 7.41
N SER A 347 1.05 -0.04 6.97
CA SER A 347 -0.04 0.88 7.32
C SER A 347 -1.26 0.60 6.46
N LEU A 348 -2.46 0.73 7.03
CA LEU A 348 -3.67 0.83 6.21
C LEU A 348 -3.61 2.11 5.36
N ARG A 349 -4.22 2.06 4.18
CA ARG A 349 -4.38 3.27 3.37
C ARG A 349 -5.34 4.25 4.03
N GLU A 350 -5.07 5.54 3.83
CA GLU A 350 -5.85 6.66 4.41
C GLU A 350 -7.35 6.59 4.05
N GLU A 351 -7.67 5.98 2.89
CA GLU A 351 -9.04 5.81 2.39
C GLU A 351 -9.43 4.34 2.24
N ALA A 352 -8.81 3.44 3.02
CA ALA A 352 -9.06 2.02 2.97
C ALA A 352 -10.53 1.68 3.26
N VAL A 353 -11.26 1.19 2.25
CA VAL A 353 -12.61 0.64 2.44
C VAL A 353 -12.55 -0.79 2.99
N SER A 354 -11.50 -1.54 2.64
CA SER A 354 -11.27 -2.90 3.11
C SER A 354 -10.25 -2.90 4.24
N PRO A 355 -10.40 -3.74 5.29
CA PRO A 355 -9.35 -3.95 6.29
C PRO A 355 -8.11 -4.66 5.74
N ARG A 356 -8.13 -5.03 4.46
CA ARG A 356 -7.00 -5.64 3.73
C ARG A 356 -6.35 -4.66 2.74
N ASP A 357 -6.77 -3.40 2.73
CA ASP A 357 -6.28 -2.37 1.81
C ASP A 357 -5.06 -1.65 2.41
N TRP A 358 -3.95 -2.39 2.37
CA TRP A 358 -2.66 -1.97 2.92
C TRP A 358 -1.90 -1.06 1.95
N ALA A 359 -1.19 -0.08 2.51
CA ALA A 359 -0.22 0.73 1.80
C ALA A 359 1.02 -0.10 1.43
N GLN A 360 1.82 0.41 0.50
CA GLN A 360 3.10 -0.20 0.12
C GLN A 360 4.06 -0.25 1.32
N ALA A 361 5.02 -1.16 1.28
CA ALA A 361 6.07 -1.20 2.30
C ALA A 361 6.91 0.09 2.23
N ASP A 362 7.14 0.72 3.38
CA ASP A 362 8.08 1.82 3.47
C ASP A 362 9.51 1.32 3.41
N GLY A 363 10.41 2.18 2.94
CA GLY A 363 11.82 1.91 2.90
C GLY A 363 12.62 3.18 2.71
N CYS A 364 13.77 3.03 2.09
CA CYS A 364 14.69 4.12 1.89
C CYS A 364 15.55 3.86 0.65
N MET A 365 15.87 4.90 -0.12
CA MET A 365 16.81 4.77 -1.23
C MET A 365 17.82 5.92 -1.33
N GLY A 366 18.96 5.65 -1.96
CA GLY A 366 20.06 6.58 -2.10
C GLY A 366 20.86 6.35 -3.38
N VAL A 367 21.60 7.38 -3.79
CA VAL A 367 22.49 7.37 -4.96
C VAL A 367 23.83 7.98 -4.57
N ASP A 368 24.94 7.34 -4.99
CA ASP A 368 26.31 7.82 -4.85
C ASP A 368 26.69 8.20 -3.40
N GLY A 369 26.22 7.42 -2.43
CA GLY A 369 26.48 7.64 -0.99
C GLY A 369 25.76 8.85 -0.38
N ALA A 370 24.83 9.47 -1.11
CA ALA A 370 23.98 10.52 -0.54
C ALA A 370 23.11 9.97 0.61
N PRO A 371 22.72 10.82 1.58
CA PRO A 371 21.80 10.42 2.64
C PRO A 371 20.55 9.77 2.06
N CYS A 372 20.19 8.65 2.64
CA CYS A 372 19.07 7.87 2.20
C CYS A 372 17.75 8.64 2.38
N VAL A 373 16.88 8.60 1.38
CA VAL A 373 15.58 9.27 1.37
C VAL A 373 14.47 8.25 1.57
N ARG A 374 13.63 8.47 2.58
CA ARG A 374 12.50 7.58 2.90
C ARG A 374 11.35 7.76 1.92
N GLY A 375 10.67 6.65 1.64
CA GLY A 375 9.47 6.59 0.82
C GLY A 375 9.01 5.15 0.59
N PRO A 376 7.85 4.95 -0.06
CA PRO A 376 7.37 3.62 -0.39
C PRO A 376 8.30 2.91 -1.38
N VAL A 377 8.42 1.61 -1.18
CA VAL A 377 9.16 0.67 -2.03
C VAL A 377 8.17 -0.26 -2.70
N LEU A 378 8.27 -0.36 -4.01
CA LEU A 378 7.53 -1.29 -4.85
C LEU A 378 8.51 -2.34 -5.40
N ILE A 379 8.28 -3.61 -5.07
CA ILE A 379 8.93 -4.73 -5.76
C ILE A 379 8.04 -5.10 -6.94
N ASP A 380 8.54 -4.92 -8.17
CA ASP A 380 7.70 -4.98 -9.38
C ASP A 380 8.16 -6.07 -10.35
N THR A 381 7.34 -7.10 -10.55
CA THR A 381 7.58 -8.14 -11.56
C THR A 381 7.36 -7.67 -13.00
N GLY A 382 6.58 -6.60 -13.21
CA GLY A 382 6.12 -6.11 -14.51
C GLY A 382 7.15 -5.31 -15.32
N VAL A 383 8.29 -4.94 -14.73
CA VAL A 383 9.36 -4.19 -15.42
C VAL A 383 10.77 -4.69 -15.07
N SER A 384 11.72 -4.58 -16.01
CA SER A 384 13.14 -4.94 -15.77
C SER A 384 13.96 -3.75 -15.27
N GLN A 385 13.55 -2.54 -15.63
CA GLN A 385 14.17 -1.30 -15.19
C GLN A 385 13.63 -0.86 -13.83
N MET A 386 14.45 -0.15 -13.08
CA MET A 386 14.06 0.53 -11.85
C MET A 386 13.52 1.93 -12.16
N TYR A 387 12.50 2.36 -11.44
CA TYR A 387 12.09 3.76 -11.36
C TYR A 387 12.36 4.29 -9.97
N MET A 388 12.92 5.48 -9.89
CA MET A 388 13.24 6.11 -8.62
C MET A 388 12.84 7.58 -8.68
N THR A 389 12.24 8.09 -7.61
CA THR A 389 12.01 9.52 -7.43
C THR A 389 12.77 10.01 -6.21
N LEU A 390 13.65 11.01 -6.38
CA LEU A 390 14.35 11.68 -5.28
C LEU A 390 13.96 13.16 -5.21
N PRO A 391 14.16 13.82 -4.05
CA PRO A 391 13.92 15.25 -3.90
C PRO A 391 14.73 16.08 -4.91
N LEU A 392 14.14 17.17 -5.38
CA LEU A 392 14.82 18.16 -6.20
C LEU A 392 16.08 18.66 -5.48
N GLY A 393 17.21 18.68 -6.20
CA GLY A 393 18.51 19.04 -5.63
C GLY A 393 19.35 17.85 -5.14
N SER A 394 18.80 16.63 -5.14
CA SER A 394 19.60 15.42 -4.90
C SER A 394 20.74 15.32 -5.91
N LYS A 395 21.95 15.04 -5.42
CA LYS A 395 23.15 14.91 -6.26
C LYS A 395 23.11 13.56 -6.96
N ALA A 396 22.90 13.57 -8.27
CA ALA A 396 22.92 12.37 -9.12
C ALA A 396 23.38 12.73 -10.53
N LYS A 397 24.26 11.93 -11.13
CA LYS A 397 24.78 12.17 -12.47
C LYS A 397 23.88 11.53 -13.53
N ARG A 398 23.31 12.35 -14.41
CA ARG A 398 22.43 11.93 -15.51
C ARG A 398 22.80 12.67 -16.79
N THR A 399 23.73 12.12 -17.57
CA THR A 399 24.15 12.66 -18.88
C THR A 399 23.00 12.61 -19.88
N HIS A 400 22.14 11.59 -19.80
CA HIS A 400 20.95 11.43 -20.64
C HIS A 400 19.69 11.24 -19.75
N PRO A 401 19.14 12.32 -19.16
CA PRO A 401 17.94 12.23 -18.34
C PRO A 401 16.77 11.56 -19.08
N PRO A 402 15.93 10.74 -18.40
CA PRO A 402 15.91 10.52 -16.95
C PRO A 402 16.83 9.37 -16.47
N VAL A 403 17.71 8.82 -17.30
CA VAL A 403 18.52 7.65 -16.95
C VAL A 403 19.72 8.06 -16.10
N LEU A 404 19.97 7.31 -15.02
CA LEU A 404 21.15 7.44 -14.17
C LEU A 404 22.39 6.93 -14.91
N ASN A 405 23.54 7.58 -14.74
CA ASN A 405 24.76 7.18 -15.43
C ASN A 405 25.28 5.83 -14.94
N ASP A 406 25.89 5.07 -15.86
CA ASP A 406 26.68 3.90 -15.52
C ASP A 406 27.79 4.27 -14.52
N GLY A 407 28.06 3.36 -13.57
CA GLY A 407 29.00 3.57 -12.48
C GLY A 407 28.41 4.25 -11.24
N SER A 408 27.17 4.77 -11.29
CA SER A 408 26.49 5.25 -10.09
C SER A 408 26.17 4.10 -9.14
N LEU A 409 26.37 4.32 -7.84
CA LEU A 409 26.01 3.36 -6.79
C LEU A 409 24.58 3.64 -6.31
N VAL A 410 23.72 2.65 -6.34
CA VAL A 410 22.35 2.73 -5.85
C VAL A 410 22.20 1.86 -4.61
N SER A 411 21.56 2.39 -3.58
CA SER A 411 21.19 1.68 -2.36
C SER A 411 19.66 1.68 -2.20
N VAL A 412 19.07 0.53 -1.90
CA VAL A 412 17.64 0.38 -1.59
C VAL A 412 17.49 -0.45 -0.33
N GLN A 413 16.72 0.05 0.63
CA GLN A 413 16.41 -0.62 1.87
C GLN A 413 14.90 -0.74 2.02
N VAL A 414 14.40 -1.91 2.38
CA VAL A 414 12.98 -2.25 2.33
C VAL A 414 12.48 -2.67 3.70
N GLY A 415 11.32 -2.14 4.10
CA GLY A 415 10.66 -2.42 5.37
C GLY A 415 11.33 -1.71 6.54
N LEU A 416 10.53 -1.03 7.36
CA LEU A 416 11.02 -0.42 8.61
C LEU A 416 10.97 -1.49 9.70
N GLY A 417 12.05 -2.28 9.80
CA GLY A 417 12.15 -3.30 10.85
C GLY A 417 12.33 -2.71 12.24
N TYR A 418 12.20 -3.57 13.26
CA TYR A 418 12.37 -3.19 14.66
C TYR A 418 13.85 -2.90 14.99
N GLY A 419 14.13 -1.81 15.70
CA GLY A 419 15.49 -1.47 16.16
C GLY A 419 16.43 -0.95 15.07
N ASP A 420 15.95 -0.05 14.21
CA ASP A 420 16.71 0.64 13.15
C ASP A 420 17.32 -0.27 12.06
N ARG A 421 16.80 -1.48 11.87
CA ARG A 421 17.25 -2.40 10.81
C ARG A 421 16.17 -2.59 9.76
N TYR A 422 16.54 -2.44 8.49
CA TYR A 422 15.62 -2.73 7.40
C TYR A 422 15.39 -4.24 7.25
N THR A 423 14.24 -4.61 6.72
CA THR A 423 13.86 -6.01 6.47
C THR A 423 14.74 -6.62 5.36
N ALA A 424 15.05 -5.85 4.33
CA ALA A 424 16.04 -6.17 3.29
C ALA A 424 16.86 -4.93 2.93
N GLU A 425 18.07 -5.14 2.44
CA GLU A 425 18.97 -4.08 1.97
C GLU A 425 19.70 -4.58 0.72
N GLU A 426 19.73 -3.76 -0.32
CA GLU A 426 20.38 -4.06 -1.59
C GLU A 426 21.20 -2.89 -2.10
N ASN A 427 22.36 -3.20 -2.67
CA ASN A 427 23.25 -2.22 -3.27
C ASN A 427 23.77 -2.73 -4.61
N PHE A 428 23.77 -1.87 -5.62
CA PHE A 428 24.33 -2.23 -6.92
C PHE A 428 24.91 -1.03 -7.66
N THR A 429 25.75 -1.32 -8.66
CA THR A 429 26.31 -0.33 -9.57
C THR A 429 25.52 -0.33 -10.88
N VAL A 430 25.03 0.85 -11.28
CA VAL A 430 24.30 1.02 -12.55
C VAL A 430 25.20 0.67 -13.73
N GLY A 431 24.66 -0.07 -14.69
CA GLY A 431 25.38 -0.48 -15.90
C GLY A 431 26.33 -1.66 -15.70
N ASP A 432 26.40 -2.25 -14.49
CA ASP A 432 27.09 -3.53 -14.29
C ASP A 432 26.40 -4.64 -15.10
N ARG A 433 27.02 -5.04 -16.20
CA ARG A 433 26.47 -6.04 -17.12
C ARG A 433 26.35 -7.41 -16.49
N LEU A 434 27.33 -7.82 -15.69
CA LEU A 434 27.28 -9.14 -15.05
C LEU A 434 26.14 -9.17 -14.04
N GLY A 435 26.00 -8.11 -13.25
CA GLY A 435 24.88 -7.96 -12.34
C GLY A 435 23.53 -7.87 -13.06
N MET A 436 23.43 -7.21 -14.22
CA MET A 436 22.19 -7.17 -15.00
C MET A 436 21.79 -8.55 -15.54
N ASP A 437 22.78 -9.35 -15.91
CA ASP A 437 22.55 -10.67 -16.49
C ASP A 437 22.23 -11.72 -15.42
N TYR A 438 22.79 -11.61 -14.20
CA TYR A 438 22.75 -12.69 -13.20
C TYR A 438 22.32 -12.28 -11.77
N ASP A 439 22.18 -10.99 -11.48
CA ASP A 439 21.98 -10.47 -10.12
C ASP A 439 20.85 -9.41 -10.06
N VAL A 440 20.71 -8.69 -8.95
CA VAL A 440 19.65 -7.72 -8.67
C VAL A 440 19.70 -6.43 -9.51
N VAL A 441 20.74 -6.24 -10.32
CA VAL A 441 20.95 -4.98 -11.07
C VAL A 441 19.87 -4.82 -12.13
N PRO A 442 19.04 -3.76 -12.10
CA PRO A 442 18.00 -3.54 -13.09
C PRO A 442 18.59 -3.20 -14.46
N SER A 443 17.82 -3.41 -15.53
CA SER A 443 18.26 -3.11 -16.91
C SER A 443 18.60 -1.63 -17.16
N SER A 444 18.05 -0.74 -16.34
CA SER A 444 18.43 0.67 -16.20
C SER A 444 17.81 1.25 -14.93
N VAL A 445 18.30 2.41 -14.47
CA VAL A 445 17.69 3.18 -13.39
C VAL A 445 17.16 4.50 -13.94
N ARG A 446 15.84 4.66 -13.95
CA ARG A 446 15.16 5.88 -14.40
C ARG A 446 14.86 6.76 -13.20
N LEU A 447 15.69 7.77 -13.00
CA LEU A 447 15.63 8.69 -11.87
C LEU A 447 14.88 9.97 -12.22
N THR A 448 13.80 10.23 -11.51
CA THR A 448 13.08 11.50 -11.47
C THR A 448 13.55 12.34 -10.29
N LEU A 449 13.85 13.62 -10.51
CA LEU A 449 14.08 14.58 -9.43
C LEU A 449 12.85 15.49 -9.34
N ALA A 450 12.17 15.51 -8.21
CA ALA A 450 10.90 16.21 -8.08
C ALA A 450 10.75 16.93 -6.74
N ASN A 451 9.86 17.93 -6.71
CA ASN A 451 9.42 18.52 -5.43
C ASN A 451 8.66 17.43 -4.64
N PRO A 452 9.10 17.07 -3.42
CA PRO A 452 8.46 16.02 -2.61
C PRO A 452 6.97 16.27 -2.35
N MET A 453 6.52 17.52 -2.33
CA MET A 453 5.11 17.88 -2.14
C MET A 453 4.24 17.57 -3.37
N ARG A 454 4.85 17.40 -4.56
CA ARG A 454 4.15 17.11 -5.81
C ARG A 454 4.31 15.67 -6.26
N ASN A 455 5.49 15.11 -6.04
CA ASN A 455 5.80 13.73 -6.32
C ASN A 455 6.73 13.23 -5.20
N PRO A 456 6.16 12.62 -4.15
CA PRO A 456 6.91 12.12 -3.01
C PRO A 456 7.99 11.12 -3.46
N PRO A 457 9.13 11.02 -2.74
CA PRO A 457 10.12 10.01 -3.01
C PRO A 457 9.50 8.62 -2.95
N HIS A 458 9.81 7.78 -3.93
CA HIS A 458 9.41 6.38 -4.01
C HIS A 458 10.34 5.62 -4.96
N VAL A 459 10.46 4.31 -4.77
CA VAL A 459 11.24 3.44 -5.65
C VAL A 459 10.41 2.25 -6.10
N ASN A 460 10.53 1.92 -7.37
CA ASN A 460 10.12 0.66 -7.97
C ASN A 460 11.40 -0.08 -8.37
N THR A 461 11.68 -1.20 -7.73
CA THR A 461 12.94 -1.93 -7.90
C THR A 461 13.09 -2.58 -9.27
N GLY A 462 11.98 -2.81 -9.97
CA GLY A 462 11.91 -3.80 -11.03
C GLY A 462 12.10 -5.22 -10.52
N ARG A 463 12.01 -6.17 -11.46
CA ARG A 463 11.89 -7.60 -11.13
C ARG A 463 13.18 -8.27 -10.73
N HIS A 464 14.33 -7.70 -11.09
CA HIS A 464 15.63 -8.30 -10.79
C HIS A 464 15.92 -8.37 -9.28
N PHE A 465 15.30 -7.50 -8.47
CA PHE A 465 15.35 -7.60 -6.99
C PHE A 465 14.98 -9.00 -6.49
N LEU A 466 14.05 -9.68 -7.18
CA LEU A 466 13.58 -11.02 -6.83
C LEU A 466 14.57 -12.14 -7.17
N ARG A 467 15.75 -11.83 -7.73
CA ARG A 467 16.82 -12.80 -7.93
C ARG A 467 17.54 -13.14 -6.64
N ALA A 468 17.66 -12.18 -5.72
CA ALA A 468 18.22 -12.37 -4.38
C ALA A 468 17.15 -12.54 -3.30
N TRP A 469 15.90 -12.16 -3.58
CA TRP A 469 14.82 -12.15 -2.58
C TRP A 469 13.56 -12.86 -3.04
N GLU A 470 12.87 -13.46 -2.09
CA GLU A 470 11.45 -13.75 -2.19
C GLU A 470 10.68 -12.90 -1.18
N PHE A 471 9.42 -12.61 -1.48
CA PHE A 471 8.57 -11.81 -0.59
C PHE A 471 7.27 -12.50 -0.26
N ALA A 472 6.72 -12.16 0.91
CA ALA A 472 5.41 -12.56 1.37
C ALA A 472 4.52 -11.32 1.56
N PHE A 473 3.25 -11.42 1.18
CA PHE A 473 2.22 -10.45 1.54
C PHE A 473 1.14 -11.14 2.37
N ASP A 474 0.98 -10.69 3.61
CA ASP A 474 -0.10 -11.10 4.51
C ASP A 474 -1.24 -10.08 4.44
N SER A 475 -2.26 -10.38 3.63
CA SER A 475 -3.39 -9.48 3.43
C SER A 475 -4.33 -9.39 4.63
N ASP A 476 -4.39 -10.45 5.45
CA ASP A 476 -5.26 -10.46 6.62
C ASP A 476 -4.58 -9.78 7.83
N GLY A 477 -3.25 -9.72 7.85
CA GLY A 477 -2.45 -9.15 8.94
C GLY A 477 -1.85 -7.78 8.69
N GLY A 478 -1.67 -7.42 7.42
CA GLY A 478 -0.92 -6.22 7.07
C GLY A 478 0.58 -6.38 7.30
N PHE A 479 1.15 -7.50 6.86
CA PHE A 479 2.59 -7.71 6.94
C PHE A 479 3.20 -7.93 5.56
N PHE A 480 4.41 -7.41 5.38
CA PHE A 480 5.25 -7.65 4.23
C PHE A 480 6.53 -8.34 4.68
N GLY A 481 6.75 -9.55 4.18
CA GLY A 481 7.87 -10.41 4.55
C GLY A 481 8.92 -10.47 3.44
N LEU A 482 10.20 -10.54 3.81
CA LEU A 482 11.28 -10.84 2.87
C LEU A 482 12.22 -11.90 3.45
N ARG A 483 12.80 -12.70 2.54
CA ARG A 483 13.87 -13.65 2.83
C ARG A 483 14.82 -13.70 1.63
N GLU A 484 16.11 -13.69 1.92
CA GLU A 484 17.17 -13.85 0.93
C GLU A 484 17.20 -15.32 0.44
N THR A 485 17.44 -15.54 -0.85
CA THR A 485 17.23 -16.84 -1.52
C THR A 485 18.49 -17.52 -2.02
#